data_AF-A0A2H9M6B7-F1
#
_entry.id   AF-A0A2H9M6B7-F1
#
_cell.length_a   1.000
_cell.length_b   1.000
_cell.length_c   1.000
_cell.angle_alpha   90.00
_cell.angle_beta   90.00
_cell.angle_gamma   90.00
#
_symmetry.space_group_name_H-M   'P 1'
#
loop_
_entity.id
_entity.type
_entity.pdbx_description
1 polymer ?
#
loop_
_entity_poly.entity_id
_entity_poly.type
_entity_poly.pdbx_seq_one_letter_code
_entity_poly.pdbx_strand_id
1 'polypeptide(L)'
;MKNTNKNLKYIICTGLFLVGVMGIISLSRCIDESRDMIKRECENVDDYSVGDPNNVFRTGASGGKVLGQFGCKGKSPYNSKSGYAKYNVQISDTCNLDIDIRYSCNNIHSISIRIYIDNEYEPRANFYPENTHDWNSFKNTGKINIGPVTAGSHSITFKTDGAMYGVADLDYFILSIQP
;
A
#
# COMPACT_ATOMS: atom_id res chain seq x y z
N MET A 1 56.37 -16.04 4.26
CA MET A 1 55.05 -16.67 3.98
C MET A 1 54.00 -15.56 4.07
N LYS A 2 53.44 -15.08 2.95
CA LYS A 2 52.09 -15.43 2.41
C LYS A 2 51.03 -15.41 3.53
N ASN A 3 49.93 -14.65 3.50
CA ASN A 3 49.09 -14.29 2.37
C ASN A 3 48.13 -13.13 2.72
N THR A 4 47.80 -12.31 1.73
CA THR A 4 46.88 -11.15 1.78
C THR A 4 45.58 -11.52 1.04
N ASN A 5 44.40 -11.11 1.53
CA ASN A 5 43.18 -10.85 0.72
C ASN A 5 42.12 -10.25 1.67
N LYS A 6 41.66 -8.99 1.62
CA LYS A 6 41.12 -8.12 0.55
C LYS A 6 39.94 -8.71 -0.20
N ASN A 7 38.73 -8.18 0.02
CA ASN A 7 37.73 -7.90 -1.01
C ASN A 7 36.63 -6.97 -0.47
N LEU A 8 36.96 -5.68 -0.40
CA LEU A 8 36.00 -4.58 -0.40
C LEU A 8 36.02 -4.02 -1.83
N LYS A 9 34.98 -4.29 -2.63
CA LYS A 9 34.87 -3.75 -3.99
C LYS A 9 34.04 -2.48 -3.98
N TYR A 10 34.72 -1.35 -3.80
CA TYR A 10 34.26 -0.05 -4.28
C TYR A 10 34.58 0.03 -5.77
N ILE A 11 33.58 0.24 -6.62
CA ILE A 11 33.78 0.61 -8.02
C ILE A 11 33.60 2.13 -8.12
N ILE A 12 34.73 2.84 -8.26
CA ILE A 12 34.80 4.24 -8.67
C ILE A 12 35.02 4.20 -10.19
N CYS A 13 34.05 4.67 -10.97
CA CYS A 13 34.23 4.92 -12.40
C CYS A 13 34.50 6.41 -12.61
N THR A 14 35.77 6.80 -12.59
CA THR A 14 36.25 8.02 -13.22
C THR A 14 36.66 7.70 -14.65
N GLY A 15 35.97 8.28 -15.63
CA GLY A 15 36.34 8.19 -17.04
C GLY A 15 35.94 9.47 -17.76
N LEU A 16 36.85 10.44 -17.80
CA LEU A 16 36.78 11.62 -18.66
C LEU A 16 37.76 11.41 -19.81
N PHE A 17 37.27 11.28 -21.05
CA PHE A 17 38.06 11.54 -22.27
C PHE A 17 37.12 12.01 -23.39
N LEU A 18 37.31 13.27 -23.81
CA LEU A 18 36.74 13.88 -25.01
C LEU A 18 37.40 13.27 -26.26
N VAL A 19 36.62 12.76 -27.23
CA VAL A 19 36.76 13.08 -28.66
C VAL A 19 35.42 12.81 -29.36
N GLY A 20 35.00 13.73 -30.24
CA GLY A 20 33.61 13.85 -30.69
C GLY A 20 33.07 12.75 -31.60
N VAL A 21 31.78 12.45 -31.41
CA VAL A 21 30.76 12.20 -32.43
C VAL A 21 29.43 12.65 -31.78
N MET A 22 28.57 13.32 -32.54
CA MET A 22 27.24 13.74 -32.09
C MET A 22 26.51 12.66 -31.29
N GLY A 23 26.04 13.06 -30.13
CA GLY A 23 25.52 12.17 -29.09
C GLY A 23 24.21 11.49 -29.47
N ILE A 24 24.07 10.27 -28.95
CA ILE A 24 23.04 9.87 -27.98
C ILE A 24 23.74 8.82 -27.10
N ILE A 25 24.15 9.20 -25.89
CA ILE A 25 24.45 8.21 -24.86
C ILE A 25 23.11 7.94 -24.19
N SER A 26 22.43 6.87 -24.61
CA SER A 26 21.32 6.32 -23.85
C SER A 26 21.88 5.88 -22.50
N LEU A 27 21.67 6.72 -21.49
CA LEU A 27 21.84 6.33 -20.10
C LEU A 27 20.73 5.30 -19.83
N SER A 28 21.03 4.02 -19.97
CA SER A 28 20.17 2.97 -19.44
C SER A 28 20.16 3.12 -17.92
N ARG A 29 19.19 3.88 -17.42
CA ARG A 29 18.76 3.86 -16.04
C ARG A 29 18.32 2.41 -15.79
N CYS A 30 19.16 1.64 -15.09
CA CYS A 30 18.68 0.44 -14.43
C CYS A 30 17.67 0.96 -13.40
N ILE A 31 16.38 0.91 -13.75
CA ILE A 31 15.30 1.25 -12.82
C ILE A 31 15.36 0.17 -11.75
N ASP A 32 15.83 0.57 -10.58
CA ASP A 32 15.80 -0.25 -9.39
C ASP A 32 14.33 -0.37 -8.97
N GLU A 33 13.63 -1.38 -9.48
CA GLU A 33 12.21 -1.65 -9.20
C GLU A 33 11.90 -1.73 -7.70
N SER A 34 12.93 -1.89 -6.85
CA SER A 34 12.77 -1.91 -5.39
C SER A 34 12.61 -0.53 -4.75
N ARG A 35 12.92 0.57 -5.45
CA ARG A 35 12.78 1.94 -4.92
C ARG A 35 11.36 2.50 -5.02
N ASP A 36 10.51 1.93 -5.84
CA ASP A 36 9.24 2.55 -6.25
C ASP A 36 8.01 1.90 -5.61
N MET A 37 8.21 1.06 -4.59
CA MET A 37 7.13 0.34 -3.89
C MET A 37 7.09 0.67 -2.40
N ILE A 38 5.96 1.21 -1.93
CA ILE A 38 5.73 1.53 -0.51
C ILE A 38 4.72 0.53 0.05
N LYS A 39 5.16 -0.37 0.93
CA LYS A 39 4.27 -1.27 1.68
C LYS A 39 3.90 -0.67 3.04
N ARG A 40 2.62 -0.73 3.40
CA ARG A 40 2.09 -0.33 4.71
C ARG A 40 1.16 -1.40 5.26
N GLU A 41 1.44 -1.86 6.47
CA GLU A 41 0.53 -2.74 7.23
C GLU A 41 -0.66 -1.91 7.74
N CYS A 42 -1.88 -2.43 7.58
CA CYS A 42 -3.11 -1.67 7.82
C CYS A 42 -3.46 -1.56 9.30
N GLU A 43 -2.99 -2.46 10.15
CA GLU A 43 -3.12 -2.32 11.62
C GLU A 43 -2.34 -1.12 12.17
N ASN A 44 -1.35 -0.61 11.44
CA ASN A 44 -0.54 0.55 11.81
C ASN A 44 -1.13 1.87 11.29
N VAL A 45 -2.38 2.14 11.66
CA VAL A 45 -3.12 3.36 11.27
C VAL A 45 -2.49 4.60 11.93
N ASP A 46 -2.31 5.69 11.17
CA ASP A 46 -1.70 6.93 11.69
C ASP A 46 -2.71 7.90 12.32
N ASP A 47 -3.96 7.86 11.86
CA ASP A 47 -5.05 8.68 12.38
C ASP A 47 -6.38 7.93 12.21
N TYR A 48 -7.19 7.93 13.28
CA TYR A 48 -8.55 7.37 13.43
C TYR A 48 -8.92 6.19 12.51
N SER A 49 -9.28 5.05 13.11
CA SER A 49 -9.81 3.90 12.37
C SER A 49 -11.23 3.52 12.80
N VAL A 50 -12.08 3.15 11.83
CA VAL A 50 -13.27 2.33 12.10
C VAL A 50 -12.91 0.84 12.03
N GLY A 51 -13.14 0.11 13.13
CA GLY A 51 -12.68 -1.26 13.31
C GLY A 51 -11.93 -1.40 14.63
N ASP A 52 -11.31 -2.54 14.87
CA ASP A 52 -10.39 -2.77 16.00
C ASP A 52 -8.95 -2.93 15.47
N PRO A 53 -8.18 -1.83 15.38
CA PRO A 53 -6.83 -1.85 14.81
C PRO A 53 -5.83 -2.66 15.63
N ASN A 54 -6.12 -2.98 16.90
CA ASN A 54 -5.11 -3.51 17.82
C ASN A 54 -5.35 -4.96 18.25
N ASN A 55 -6.53 -5.55 18.01
CA ASN A 55 -6.90 -6.84 18.59
C ASN A 55 -7.38 -7.91 17.59
N VAL A 56 -7.24 -7.69 16.28
CA VAL A 56 -7.64 -8.71 15.30
C VAL A 56 -6.45 -9.50 14.79
N PHE A 57 -6.36 -10.73 15.27
CA PHE A 57 -5.36 -11.71 14.83
C PHE A 57 -5.95 -12.63 13.76
N ARG A 58 -5.21 -12.80 12.67
CA ARG A 58 -5.54 -13.71 11.56
C ARG A 58 -4.31 -14.49 11.17
N THR A 59 -4.41 -15.81 11.10
CA THR A 59 -3.25 -16.68 10.84
C THR A 59 -2.69 -16.52 9.42
N GLY A 60 -3.50 -16.07 8.47
CA GLY A 60 -3.08 -15.80 7.09
C GLY A 60 -2.60 -14.37 6.82
N ALA A 61 -2.63 -13.49 7.81
CA ALA A 61 -2.24 -12.09 7.67
C ALA A 61 -0.72 -11.89 7.72
N SER A 62 -0.24 -10.84 7.07
CA SER A 62 1.11 -10.33 7.23
C SER A 62 1.33 -9.95 8.69
N GLY A 63 2.39 -10.46 9.32
CA GLY A 63 2.62 -10.22 10.75
C GLY A 63 1.55 -10.77 11.71
N GLY A 64 0.57 -11.53 11.20
CA GLY A 64 -0.51 -12.15 11.97
C GLY A 64 -1.61 -11.19 12.45
N LYS A 65 -1.64 -9.95 11.94
CA LYS A 65 -2.58 -8.90 12.36
C LYS A 65 -3.21 -8.20 11.17
N VAL A 66 -4.38 -7.61 11.39
CA VAL A 66 -5.13 -6.86 10.38
C VAL A 66 -5.80 -5.66 11.03
N LEU A 67 -6.13 -4.65 10.23
CA LEU A 67 -7.19 -3.71 10.58
C LEU A 67 -8.54 -4.37 10.29
N GLY A 68 -9.22 -4.82 11.33
CA GLY A 68 -10.45 -5.58 11.20
C GLY A 68 -11.38 -5.40 12.40
N GLN A 69 -12.67 -5.68 12.32
CA GLN A 69 -13.46 -5.73 11.10
C GLN A 69 -13.70 -4.29 10.62
N PHE A 70 -13.08 -3.90 9.50
CA PHE A 70 -13.16 -2.52 9.01
C PHE A 70 -14.61 -2.18 8.63
N GLY A 71 -15.10 -1.02 9.04
CA GLY A 71 -16.49 -0.61 8.80
C GLY A 71 -17.51 -1.22 9.77
N CYS A 72 -17.05 -1.67 10.93
CA CYS A 72 -17.87 -2.29 11.97
C CYS A 72 -17.52 -1.72 13.35
N LYS A 73 -18.46 -1.81 14.31
CA LYS A 73 -18.14 -1.65 15.73
C LYS A 73 -17.25 -2.83 16.15
N GLY A 74 -16.06 -2.56 16.67
CA GLY A 74 -15.09 -3.58 17.13
C GLY A 74 -15.51 -4.44 18.33
N LYS A 75 -16.81 -4.50 18.66
CA LYS A 75 -17.37 -5.33 19.73
C LYS A 75 -18.72 -5.88 19.28
N SER A 76 -19.01 -7.12 19.69
CA SER A 76 -20.34 -7.72 19.55
C SER A 76 -21.41 -6.75 20.08
N PRO A 77 -22.50 -6.50 19.32
CA PRO A 77 -23.00 -7.29 18.19
C PRO A 77 -22.46 -6.92 16.79
N TYR A 78 -21.27 -6.34 16.66
CA TYR A 78 -20.60 -6.09 15.37
C TYR A 78 -21.50 -5.36 14.35
N ASN A 79 -22.18 -4.33 14.84
CA ASN A 79 -23.04 -3.50 14.01
C ASN A 79 -22.21 -2.68 13.01
N SER A 80 -22.81 -2.41 11.84
CA SER A 80 -22.23 -1.48 10.86
C SER A 80 -21.86 -0.15 11.50
N LYS A 81 -20.70 0.38 11.10
CA LYS A 81 -20.24 1.72 11.45
C LYS A 81 -19.50 2.31 10.26
N SER A 82 -19.98 3.45 9.76
CA SER A 82 -19.24 4.23 8.77
C SER A 82 -18.00 4.88 9.41
N GLY A 83 -17.00 5.12 8.58
CA GLY A 83 -15.78 5.76 9.03
C GLY A 83 -14.65 5.57 8.04
N TYR A 84 -13.43 5.81 8.52
CA TYR A 84 -12.24 5.73 7.71
C TYR A 84 -11.07 5.14 8.49
N ALA A 85 -9.96 4.89 7.80
CA ALA A 85 -8.62 4.70 8.32
C ALA A 85 -7.65 5.51 7.46
N LYS A 86 -6.72 6.23 8.09
CA LYS A 86 -5.77 7.11 7.40
C LYS A 86 -4.33 6.68 7.62
N TYR A 87 -3.55 6.73 6.54
CA TYR A 87 -2.14 6.34 6.50
C TYR A 87 -1.32 7.44 5.84
N ASN A 88 -0.26 7.89 6.52
CA ASN A 88 0.71 8.83 5.99
C ASN A 88 1.78 8.08 5.19
N VAL A 89 2.10 8.61 4.02
CA VAL A 89 3.12 8.07 3.12
C VAL A 89 4.02 9.20 2.62
N GLN A 90 5.27 8.86 2.29
CA GLN A 90 6.22 9.77 1.66
C GLN A 90 6.43 9.33 0.22
N ILE A 91 6.09 10.20 -0.73
CA ILE A 91 6.28 9.97 -2.17
C ILE A 91 7.55 10.72 -2.59
N SER A 92 8.52 10.03 -3.19
CA SER A 92 9.83 10.62 -3.52
C SER A 92 9.75 11.60 -4.69
N ASP A 93 8.96 11.27 -5.70
CA ASP A 93 8.89 11.97 -6.98
C ASP A 93 7.44 12.08 -7.46
N THR A 94 7.12 13.14 -8.19
CA THR A 94 5.81 13.28 -8.83
C THR A 94 5.61 12.18 -9.86
N CYS A 95 4.57 11.35 -9.66
CA CYS A 95 4.32 10.15 -10.45
C CYS A 95 2.83 9.79 -10.51
N ASN A 96 2.47 8.85 -11.39
CA ASN A 96 1.18 8.17 -11.31
C ASN A 96 1.32 6.93 -10.42
N LEU A 97 0.37 6.74 -9.50
CA LEU A 97 0.41 5.64 -8.55
C LEU A 97 -0.71 4.63 -8.81
N ASP A 98 -0.36 3.36 -8.61
CA ASP A 98 -1.28 2.27 -8.37
C ASP A 98 -1.27 1.89 -6.89
N ILE A 99 -2.41 1.40 -6.39
CA ILE A 99 -2.53 0.76 -5.09
C ILE A 99 -3.01 -0.68 -5.23
N ASP A 100 -2.36 -1.61 -4.54
CA ASP A 100 -2.82 -3.00 -4.37
C ASP A 100 -3.05 -3.27 -2.88
N ILE A 101 -4.23 -3.76 -2.52
CA ILE A 101 -4.65 -3.96 -1.14
C ILE A 101 -4.87 -5.45 -0.91
N ARG A 102 -4.19 -6.00 0.09
CA ARG A 102 -4.45 -7.36 0.57
C ARG A 102 -5.52 -7.33 1.65
N TYR A 103 -6.55 -8.15 1.50
CA TYR A 103 -7.69 -8.19 2.40
C TYR A 103 -8.28 -9.59 2.54
N SER A 104 -9.05 -9.81 3.60
CA SER A 104 -9.99 -10.93 3.72
C SER A 104 -11.40 -10.40 3.95
N CYS A 105 -12.41 -11.14 3.51
CA CYS A 105 -13.80 -10.78 3.68
C CYS A 105 -14.63 -12.05 3.75
N ASN A 106 -15.24 -12.33 4.90
CA ASN A 106 -16.17 -13.45 5.02
C ASN A 106 -17.62 -12.96 5.06
N ASN A 107 -17.96 -12.10 4.10
CA ASN A 107 -19.29 -11.50 4.03
C ASN A 107 -19.72 -11.29 2.58
N ILE A 108 -21.02 -11.25 2.35
CA ILE A 108 -21.62 -11.05 1.02
C ILE A 108 -22.30 -9.68 1.03
N HIS A 109 -21.52 -8.63 0.80
CA HIS A 109 -22.00 -7.24 0.82
C HIS A 109 -21.48 -6.46 -0.38
N SER A 110 -22.28 -5.50 -0.85
CA SER A 110 -21.95 -4.59 -1.96
C SER A 110 -21.49 -3.21 -1.46
N ILE A 111 -20.85 -3.15 -0.29
CA ILE A 111 -20.34 -1.90 0.28
C ILE A 111 -18.90 -1.71 -0.18
N SER A 112 -18.59 -0.57 -0.78
CA SER A 112 -17.25 -0.25 -1.23
C SER A 112 -16.36 0.28 -0.10
N ILE A 113 -15.06 0.15 -0.35
CA ILE A 113 -14.04 0.95 0.29
C ILE A 113 -13.58 1.98 -0.74
N ARG A 114 -13.74 3.25 -0.37
CA ARG A 114 -13.41 4.42 -1.18
C ARG A 114 -12.02 4.90 -0.78
N ILE A 115 -11.18 5.19 -1.76
CA ILE A 115 -9.77 5.57 -1.57
C ILE A 115 -9.61 7.04 -1.89
N TYR A 116 -9.13 7.82 -0.93
CA TYR A 116 -8.86 9.25 -1.07
C TYR A 116 -7.37 9.52 -0.89
N ILE A 117 -6.88 10.55 -1.57
CA ILE A 117 -5.55 11.12 -1.32
C ILE A 117 -5.75 12.48 -0.66
N ASP A 118 -4.99 12.73 0.40
CA ASP A 118 -5.05 13.94 1.21
C ASP A 118 -6.48 14.27 1.68
N ASN A 119 -6.95 15.49 1.41
CA ASN A 119 -8.28 15.97 1.78
C ASN A 119 -9.17 16.17 0.55
N GLU A 120 -8.95 15.37 -0.50
CA GLU A 120 -9.77 15.42 -1.70
C GLU A 120 -11.25 15.14 -1.40
N TYR A 121 -12.13 15.87 -2.09
CA TYR A 121 -13.57 15.73 -1.88
C TYR A 121 -14.13 14.45 -2.51
N GLU A 122 -13.61 14.05 -3.68
CA GLU A 122 -14.00 12.85 -4.40
C GLU A 122 -12.96 11.74 -4.20
N PRO A 123 -13.38 10.46 -4.11
CA PRO A 123 -12.43 9.36 -4.05
C PRO A 123 -11.73 9.19 -5.40
N ARG A 124 -10.42 8.88 -5.35
CA ARG A 124 -9.62 8.51 -6.53
C ARG A 124 -10.01 7.15 -7.08
N ALA A 125 -10.43 6.24 -6.21
CA ALA A 125 -10.87 4.91 -6.61
C ALA A 125 -11.86 4.31 -5.60
N ASN A 126 -12.60 3.30 -6.06
CA ASN A 126 -13.51 2.51 -5.25
C ASN A 126 -13.22 1.04 -5.53
N PHE A 127 -13.13 0.22 -4.48
CA PHE A 127 -13.12 -1.23 -4.66
C PHE A 127 -14.16 -1.90 -3.77
N TYR A 128 -14.69 -3.01 -4.27
CA TYR A 128 -15.68 -3.82 -3.58
C TYR A 128 -15.01 -5.11 -3.15
N PRO A 129 -14.82 -5.35 -1.84
CA PRO A 129 -14.23 -6.59 -1.37
C PRO A 129 -15.05 -7.79 -1.83
N GLU A 130 -14.40 -8.73 -2.50
CA GLU A 130 -15.02 -10.01 -2.82
C GLU A 130 -14.94 -10.94 -1.62
N ASN A 131 -15.94 -11.80 -1.46
CA ASN A 131 -15.96 -12.79 -0.39
C ASN A 131 -14.80 -13.79 -0.59
N THR A 132 -13.89 -13.85 0.38
CA THR A 132 -12.80 -14.83 0.45
C THR A 132 -13.21 -16.11 1.16
N HIS A 133 -14.47 -16.20 1.61
CA HIS A 133 -15.13 -17.30 2.31
C HIS A 133 -14.58 -17.65 3.70
N ASP A 134 -13.53 -16.95 4.14
CA ASP A 134 -12.91 -17.14 5.44
C ASP A 134 -12.07 -15.92 5.83
N TRP A 135 -12.11 -15.52 7.11
CA TRP A 135 -11.38 -14.35 7.61
C TRP A 135 -9.86 -14.54 7.64
N ASN A 136 -9.35 -15.77 7.55
CA ASN A 136 -7.93 -16.09 7.43
C ASN A 136 -7.50 -16.34 5.97
N SER A 137 -8.43 -16.28 5.02
CA SER A 137 -8.15 -16.41 3.59
C SER A 137 -8.09 -15.03 2.94
N PHE A 138 -6.95 -14.69 2.36
CA PHE A 138 -6.66 -13.36 1.86
C PHE A 138 -6.50 -13.36 0.34
N LYS A 139 -6.88 -12.25 -0.27
CA LYS A 139 -6.62 -11.95 -1.67
C LYS A 139 -6.16 -10.51 -1.84
N ASN A 140 -5.56 -10.23 -2.99
CA ASN A 140 -5.20 -8.89 -3.41
C ASN A 140 -6.32 -8.30 -4.27
N THR A 141 -6.48 -6.98 -4.24
CA THR A 141 -7.37 -6.28 -5.19
C THR A 141 -6.82 -6.34 -6.61
N GLY A 142 -5.52 -6.52 -6.76
CA GLY A 142 -4.81 -6.13 -7.98
C GLY A 142 -4.56 -4.63 -7.98
N LYS A 143 -3.79 -4.16 -8.97
CA LYS A 143 -3.43 -2.75 -9.09
C LYS A 143 -4.65 -1.90 -9.45
N ILE A 144 -4.97 -0.93 -8.59
CA ILE A 144 -6.00 0.08 -8.80
C ILE A 144 -5.29 1.41 -9.04
N ASN A 145 -5.53 2.03 -10.19
CA ASN A 145 -4.99 3.35 -10.50
C ASN A 145 -5.62 4.41 -9.59
N ILE A 146 -4.80 5.15 -8.83
CA ILE A 146 -5.23 6.28 -7.98
C ILE A 146 -4.77 7.64 -8.53
N GLY A 147 -4.11 7.63 -9.69
CA GLY A 147 -3.78 8.81 -10.48
C GLY A 147 -2.47 9.50 -10.07
N PRO A 148 -2.25 10.73 -10.57
CA PRO A 148 -1.04 11.49 -10.31
C PRO A 148 -0.98 12.00 -8.88
N VAL A 149 0.19 11.89 -8.27
CA VAL A 149 0.52 12.39 -6.94
C VAL A 149 1.85 13.12 -7.00
N THR A 150 1.95 14.26 -6.31
CA THR A 150 3.18 15.05 -6.23
C THR A 150 4.22 14.40 -5.32
N ALA A 151 5.48 14.80 -5.43
CA ALA A 151 6.47 14.47 -4.42
C ALA A 151 6.10 15.11 -3.07
N GLY A 152 6.33 14.39 -1.98
CA GLY A 152 6.15 14.88 -0.61
C GLY A 152 5.32 13.97 0.29
N SER A 153 4.87 14.56 1.40
CA SER A 153 4.05 13.88 2.39
C SER A 153 2.58 13.89 1.98
N HIS A 154 1.97 12.70 1.92
CA HIS A 154 0.57 12.53 1.55
C HIS A 154 -0.14 11.62 2.55
N SER A 155 -1.47 11.71 2.60
CA SER A 155 -2.30 10.75 3.34
C SER A 155 -3.16 9.92 2.40
N ILE A 156 -3.12 8.61 2.54
CA ILE A 156 -4.06 7.67 1.91
C ILE A 156 -5.16 7.37 2.91
N THR A 157 -6.42 7.65 2.54
CA THR A 157 -7.57 7.40 3.39
C THR A 157 -8.48 6.35 2.76
N PHE A 158 -8.75 5.28 3.50
CA PHE A 158 -9.79 4.29 3.17
C PHE A 158 -11.05 4.67 3.91
N LYS A 159 -12.17 4.84 3.21
CA LYS A 159 -13.46 5.23 3.80
C LYS A 159 -14.57 4.28 3.38
N THR A 160 -15.45 3.93 4.29
CA THR A 160 -16.58 3.05 4.03
C THR A 160 -17.83 3.49 4.78
N ASP A 161 -19.00 3.14 4.25
CA ASP A 161 -20.29 3.31 4.93
C ASP A 161 -20.53 2.23 6.01
N GLY A 162 -19.69 1.19 6.00
CA GLY A 162 -19.70 0.11 6.97
C GLY A 162 -20.71 -0.98 6.65
N ALA A 163 -20.53 -2.14 7.29
CA ALA A 163 -21.43 -3.26 7.19
C ALA A 163 -21.45 -4.05 8.50
N MET A 164 -22.53 -4.82 8.71
CA MET A 164 -22.56 -5.77 9.83
C MET A 164 -21.43 -6.78 9.66
N TYR A 165 -20.71 -7.09 10.73
CA TYR A 165 -19.48 -7.91 10.69
C TYR A 165 -18.33 -7.33 9.84
N GLY A 166 -18.44 -6.06 9.45
CA GLY A 166 -17.43 -5.35 8.67
C GLY A 166 -17.50 -5.63 7.17
N VAL A 167 -16.82 -4.74 6.46
CA VAL A 167 -16.70 -4.73 5.00
C VAL A 167 -15.52 -5.58 4.56
N ALA A 168 -14.42 -5.57 5.32
CA ALA A 168 -13.26 -6.43 5.15
C ALA A 168 -12.37 -6.39 6.40
N ASP A 169 -11.45 -7.33 6.51
CA ASP A 169 -10.22 -7.20 7.29
C ASP A 169 -9.11 -6.78 6.32
N LEU A 170 -8.44 -5.65 6.60
CA LEU A 170 -7.38 -5.11 5.76
C LEU A 170 -6.02 -5.51 6.34
N ASP A 171 -5.18 -6.14 5.52
CA ASP A 171 -3.87 -6.66 5.92
C ASP A 171 -2.78 -5.64 5.64
N TYR A 172 -2.42 -5.45 4.37
CA TYR A 172 -1.51 -4.40 3.94
C TYR A 172 -1.97 -3.78 2.63
N PHE A 173 -1.40 -2.63 2.29
CA PHE A 173 -1.43 -2.11 0.94
C PHE A 173 -0.03 -1.81 0.42
N ILE A 174 0.09 -1.81 -0.90
CA ILE A 174 1.31 -1.47 -1.63
C ILE A 174 0.97 -0.33 -2.58
N LEU A 175 1.71 0.78 -2.50
CA LEU A 175 1.75 1.79 -3.54
C LEU A 175 2.88 1.46 -4.49
N SER A 176 2.62 1.50 -5.80
CA SER A 176 3.64 1.32 -6.82
C SER A 176 3.54 2.39 -7.89
N ILE A 177 4.68 2.90 -8.36
CA ILE A 177 4.73 3.81 -9.51
C ILE A 177 4.30 3.07 -10.78
N GLN A 178 3.47 3.74 -11.59
CA GLN A 178 3.13 3.24 -12.91
C GLN A 178 4.35 3.34 -13.85
N PRO A 179 4.64 2.29 -14.65
CA PRO A 179 5.72 2.32 -15.62
C PRO A 179 5.48 3.33 -16.76
#